data_AF-A0A3D2T085-F1
#
_entry.id   AF-A0A3D2T085-F1
#
_cell.length_a   1.000
_cell.length_b   1.000
_cell.length_c   1.000
_cell.angle_alpha   90.00
_cell.angle_beta   90.00
_cell.angle_gamma   90.00
#
_symmetry.space_group_name_H-M   'P 1'
#
loop_
_entity.id
_entity.type
_entity.pdbx_description
1 polymer ?
#
loop_
_entity_poly.entity_id
_entity_poly.type
_entity_poly.pdbx_seq_one_letter_code
_entity_poly.pdbx_strand_id
1 'polypeptide(L)'
;MSRGGGTSSRVLYERGLRVIPGGVNSPVRAFRAVGGVPVAFERGEGAYLIDVDGRRFLDLVMSWGAMILGHAHPAIVSEVEAAVRGGTSFGAPCPDEVKLAEHICKVVPSVERVRMVSSGTEAVMSAIRLSRAYTHRSKILKFRGCYHGHA
;
A
#
# COMPACT_ATOMS: atom_id res chain seq x y z
N MET A 1 -2.98 28.61 -13.19
CA MET A 1 -1.94 27.88 -13.95
C MET A 1 -2.65 26.91 -14.89
N SER A 2 -2.53 27.09 -16.20
CA SER A 2 -3.29 26.34 -17.19
C SER A 2 -2.85 24.86 -17.21
N ARG A 3 -3.80 23.94 -17.07
CA ARG A 3 -3.58 22.48 -17.23
C ARG A 3 -3.43 22.19 -18.72
N GLY A 4 -2.20 22.32 -19.23
CA GLY A 4 -1.88 22.06 -20.64
C GLY A 4 -1.88 20.57 -20.99
N GLY A 5 -2.82 20.15 -21.84
CA GLY A 5 -2.70 19.21 -22.97
C GLY A 5 -1.90 17.90 -22.91
N GLY A 6 -1.38 17.41 -21.77
CA GLY A 6 -0.40 16.31 -21.74
C GLY A 6 -0.62 15.19 -20.71
N THR A 7 -1.80 15.10 -20.09
CA THR A 7 -2.02 14.30 -18.87
C THR A 7 -3.17 13.31 -18.98
N SER A 8 -3.32 12.58 -20.09
CA SER A 8 -4.32 11.49 -20.13
C SER A 8 -3.77 10.18 -19.58
N SER A 9 -4.65 9.28 -19.16
CA SER A 9 -4.27 7.94 -18.69
C SER A 9 -3.42 7.18 -19.74
N ARG A 10 -3.78 7.33 -21.02
CA ARG A 10 -3.04 6.73 -22.16
C ARG A 10 -1.63 7.30 -22.29
N VAL A 11 -1.49 8.61 -22.29
CA VAL A 11 -0.17 9.26 -22.43
C VAL A 11 0.74 8.88 -21.26
N LEU A 12 0.20 8.83 -20.03
CA LEU A 12 0.96 8.40 -18.85
C LEU A 12 1.39 6.93 -18.95
N TYR A 13 0.50 6.05 -19.41
CA TYR A 13 0.83 4.63 -19.58
C TYR A 13 1.91 4.42 -20.65
N GLU A 14 1.80 5.08 -21.80
CA GLU A 14 2.80 5.01 -22.88
C GLU A 14 4.18 5.52 -22.43
N ARG A 15 4.22 6.58 -21.60
CA ARG A 15 5.45 7.05 -20.96
C ARG A 15 5.98 6.04 -19.96
N GLY A 16 5.10 5.46 -19.14
CA GLY A 16 5.43 4.45 -18.14
C GLY A 16 6.05 3.20 -18.77
N LEU A 17 5.53 2.72 -19.91
CA LEU A 17 6.07 1.56 -20.63
C LEU A 17 7.54 1.71 -21.04
N ARG A 18 8.04 2.95 -21.18
CA ARG A 18 9.44 3.22 -21.55
C ARG A 18 10.40 3.10 -20.36
N VAL A 19 9.91 3.20 -19.12
CA VAL A 19 10.75 3.34 -17.92
C VAL A 19 10.38 2.42 -16.75
N ILE A 20 9.22 1.75 -16.81
CA ILE A 20 8.76 0.80 -15.79
C ILE A 20 8.37 -0.52 -16.50
N PRO A 21 8.81 -1.69 -16.03
CA PRO A 21 8.39 -2.97 -16.59
C PRO A 21 6.87 -3.10 -16.63
N GLY A 22 6.29 -3.24 -17.84
CA GLY A 22 4.84 -3.28 -18.03
C GLY A 22 4.10 -1.98 -17.73
N GLY A 23 4.83 -0.87 -17.55
CA GLY A 23 4.31 0.47 -17.28
C GLY A 23 3.81 0.69 -15.85
N VAL A 24 4.04 -0.25 -14.93
CA VAL A 24 3.46 -0.21 -13.57
C VAL A 24 4.37 -0.81 -12.49
N ASN A 25 4.27 -0.32 -11.26
CA ASN A 25 5.05 -0.81 -10.11
C ASN A 25 4.44 -2.04 -9.41
N SER A 26 3.31 -2.57 -9.91
CA SER A 26 2.73 -3.82 -9.44
C SER A 26 1.90 -4.45 -10.57
N PRO A 27 2.08 -5.75 -10.91
CA PRO A 27 1.54 -6.34 -12.14
C PRO A 27 0.03 -6.17 -12.35
N VAL A 28 -0.76 -6.25 -11.27
CA VAL A 28 -2.22 -6.14 -11.34
C VAL A 28 -2.67 -4.77 -11.89
N ARG A 29 -1.87 -3.73 -11.71
CA ARG A 29 -2.17 -2.37 -12.17
C ARG A 29 -2.09 -2.23 -13.70
N ALA A 30 -1.49 -3.20 -14.41
CA ALA A 30 -1.36 -3.15 -15.88
C ALA A 30 -2.65 -3.57 -16.63
N PHE A 31 -3.72 -3.93 -15.92
CA PHE A 31 -5.03 -4.29 -16.49
C PHE A 31 -5.00 -5.46 -17.49
N ARG A 32 -3.92 -6.25 -17.52
CA ARG A 32 -3.75 -7.36 -18.49
C ARG A 32 -4.90 -8.37 -18.48
N ALA A 33 -5.54 -8.59 -17.34
CA ALA A 33 -6.65 -9.53 -17.20
C ALA A 33 -7.99 -9.00 -17.77
N VAL A 34 -8.13 -7.68 -17.91
CA VAL A 34 -9.38 -7.02 -18.36
C VAL A 34 -9.21 -6.25 -19.66
N GLY A 35 -7.98 -6.12 -20.16
CA GLY A 35 -7.66 -5.34 -21.35
C GLY A 35 -7.73 -3.83 -21.11
N GLY A 36 -7.49 -3.07 -22.18
CA GLY A 36 -7.54 -1.61 -22.15
C GLY A 36 -6.29 -0.93 -21.60
N VAL A 37 -6.42 0.35 -21.29
CA VAL A 37 -5.35 1.21 -20.76
C VAL A 37 -5.58 1.37 -19.25
N PRO A 38 -4.56 1.14 -18.40
CA PRO A 38 -4.66 1.43 -16.97
C PRO A 38 -5.11 2.86 -16.69
N VAL A 39 -6.05 3.02 -15.76
CA VAL A 39 -6.54 4.34 -15.33
C VAL A 39 -5.51 4.99 -14.41
N ALA A 40 -5.13 6.23 -14.72
CA ALA A 40 -4.25 7.02 -13.87
C ALA A 40 -5.10 7.95 -13.00
N PHE A 41 -5.02 7.79 -11.67
CA PHE A 41 -5.78 8.60 -10.72
C PHE A 41 -4.98 9.82 -10.24
N GLU A 42 -5.64 10.99 -10.14
CA GLU A 42 -5.03 12.22 -9.61
C GLU A 42 -5.43 12.53 -8.16
N ARG A 43 -6.63 12.09 -7.74
CA ARG A 43 -7.18 12.40 -6.41
C ARG A 43 -8.14 11.31 -5.95
N GLY A 44 -8.23 11.12 -4.65
CA GLY A 44 -9.34 10.42 -3.99
C GLY A 44 -9.99 11.29 -2.92
N GLU A 45 -11.29 11.11 -2.70
CA GLU A 45 -12.05 11.73 -1.60
C GLU A 45 -13.20 10.81 -1.19
N GLY A 46 -13.24 10.45 0.09
CA GLY A 46 -14.24 9.53 0.64
C GLY A 46 -14.23 8.21 -0.13
N ALA A 47 -15.38 7.82 -0.68
CA ALA A 47 -15.52 6.59 -1.46
C ALA A 47 -15.17 6.74 -2.95
N TYR A 48 -14.58 7.87 -3.38
CA TYR A 48 -14.41 8.16 -4.79
C TYR A 48 -12.95 8.39 -5.20
N LEU A 49 -12.64 8.01 -6.43
CA LEU A 49 -11.42 8.36 -7.15
C LEU A 49 -11.74 9.23 -8.36
N ILE A 50 -10.82 10.15 -8.69
CA ILE A 50 -10.91 11.01 -9.87
C ILE A 50 -9.66 10.76 -10.72
N ASP A 51 -9.86 10.36 -11.97
CA ASP A 51 -8.77 10.15 -12.92
C ASP A 51 -8.22 11.46 -13.49
N VAL A 52 -7.04 11.38 -14.09
CA VAL A 52 -6.38 12.53 -14.75
C VAL A 52 -7.15 13.07 -15.96
N ASP A 53 -8.13 12.30 -16.46
CA ASP A 53 -9.05 12.70 -17.53
C ASP A 53 -10.33 13.38 -16.97
N GLY A 54 -10.43 13.54 -15.65
CA GLY A 54 -11.55 14.18 -14.95
C GLY A 54 -12.76 13.28 -14.66
N ARG A 55 -12.67 11.97 -14.91
CA ARG A 55 -13.75 11.00 -14.62
C ARG A 55 -13.74 10.63 -13.15
N ARG A 56 -14.94 10.57 -12.56
CA ARG A 56 -15.15 10.18 -11.16
C ARG A 56 -15.67 8.75 -11.08
N PHE A 57 -15.07 7.96 -10.20
CA PHE A 57 -15.37 6.54 -10.00
C PHE A 57 -15.75 6.31 -8.54
N LEU A 58 -16.80 5.53 -8.30
CA LEU A 58 -17.00 4.88 -7.00
C LEU A 58 -15.90 3.83 -6.84
N ASP A 59 -15.09 3.94 -5.80
CA ASP A 59 -13.96 3.05 -5.58
C ASP A 59 -14.36 1.85 -4.73
N LEU A 60 -14.26 0.66 -5.31
CA LEU A 60 -14.41 -0.62 -4.62
C LEU A 60 -13.06 -1.37 -4.48
N VAL A 61 -11.97 -0.78 -4.99
CA VAL A 61 -10.61 -1.32 -4.88
C VAL A 61 -9.94 -0.82 -3.60
N MET A 62 -10.17 0.44 -3.20
CA MET A 62 -9.77 1.02 -1.91
C MET A 62 -8.28 0.81 -1.59
N SER A 63 -7.43 1.03 -2.60
CA SER A 63 -5.99 0.75 -2.53
C SER A 63 -5.67 -0.68 -2.04
N TRP A 64 -6.41 -1.66 -2.57
CA TRP A 64 -6.30 -3.08 -2.22
C TRP A 64 -6.57 -3.38 -0.72
N GLY A 65 -7.37 -2.54 -0.07
CA GLY A 65 -7.82 -2.69 1.31
C GLY A 65 -7.29 -1.66 2.30
N ALA A 66 -6.26 -0.88 1.95
CA ALA A 66 -5.66 0.08 2.87
C ALA A 66 -6.60 1.25 3.23
N MET A 67 -7.52 1.63 2.33
CA MET A 67 -8.38 2.80 2.50
C MET A 67 -9.72 2.47 3.17
N ILE A 68 -9.72 1.72 4.28
CA ILE A 68 -10.98 1.26 4.91
C ILE A 68 -11.91 2.41 5.37
N LEU A 69 -11.35 3.57 5.71
CA LEU A 69 -12.10 4.78 6.09
C LEU A 69 -12.35 5.75 4.92
N GLY A 70 -12.05 5.33 3.69
CA GLY A 70 -12.09 6.19 2.52
C GLY A 70 -10.82 7.00 2.29
N HIS A 71 -10.73 7.60 1.10
CA HIS A 71 -9.60 8.43 0.67
C HIS A 71 -9.64 9.80 1.34
N ALA A 72 -8.45 10.30 1.72
CA ALA A 72 -8.28 11.62 2.31
C ALA A 72 -9.21 11.90 3.52
N HIS A 73 -9.39 10.89 4.38
CA HIS A 73 -10.19 11.06 5.60
C HIS A 73 -9.65 12.23 6.46
N PRO A 74 -10.45 13.25 6.80
CA PRO A 74 -9.94 14.51 7.39
C PRO A 74 -9.07 14.32 8.64
N ALA A 75 -9.47 13.42 9.55
CA ALA A 75 -8.69 13.13 10.75
C ALA A 75 -7.31 12.52 10.43
N ILE A 76 -7.21 11.64 9.42
CA ILE A 76 -5.94 11.03 9.03
C ILE A 76 -5.04 12.09 8.37
N VAL A 77 -5.60 12.91 7.50
CA VAL A 77 -4.85 13.99 6.82
C VAL A 77 -4.26 14.95 7.86
N SER A 78 -5.06 15.39 8.83
CA SER A 78 -4.60 16.29 9.90
C SER A 78 -3.43 15.70 10.70
N GLU A 79 -3.52 14.44 11.12
CA GLU A 79 -2.45 13.78 11.89
C GLU A 79 -1.18 13.57 11.05
N VAL A 80 -1.32 13.20 9.77
CA VAL A 80 -0.17 13.06 8.86
C VAL A 80 0.50 14.41 8.62
N GLU A 81 -0.26 15.48 8.40
CA GLU A 81 0.31 16.82 8.24
C GLU A 81 1.06 17.29 9.48
N ALA A 82 0.53 17.01 10.68
CA ALA A 82 1.21 17.30 11.94
C ALA A 82 2.52 16.50 12.08
N ALA A 83 2.49 15.19 11.79
CA ALA A 83 3.66 14.33 11.85
C ALA A 83 4.76 14.77 10.87
N VAL A 84 4.39 15.13 9.63
CA VAL A 84 5.35 15.60 8.61
C VAL A 84 6.11 16.85 9.06
N ARG A 85 5.45 17.78 9.78
CA ARG A 85 6.12 18.98 10.32
C ARG A 85 7.21 18.65 11.34
N GLY A 86 7.09 17.54 12.05
CA GLY A 86 8.10 17.04 12.99
C GLY A 86 9.24 16.26 12.35
N GLY A 87 9.15 15.94 11.06
CA GLY A 87 10.06 15.05 10.34
C GLY A 87 9.50 13.64 10.19
N THR A 88 9.73 13.01 9.03
CA THR A 88 9.08 11.74 8.65
C THR A 88 9.89 10.49 8.95
N SER A 89 11.15 10.64 9.33
CA SER A 89 12.05 9.52 9.65
C SER A 89 13.21 10.02 10.51
N PHE A 90 13.50 9.32 11.60
CA PHE A 90 14.54 9.71 12.56
C PHE A 90 15.71 8.72 12.62
N GLY A 91 15.56 7.50 12.11
CA GLY A 91 16.55 6.43 12.31
C GLY A 91 16.80 6.06 13.79
N ALA A 92 15.91 6.49 14.68
CA ALA A 92 15.95 6.32 16.12
C ALA A 92 14.52 6.14 16.65
N PRO A 93 14.34 5.58 17.87
CA PRO A 93 13.01 5.35 18.44
C PRO A 93 12.17 6.61 18.57
N CYS A 94 10.86 6.52 18.34
CA CYS A 94 9.89 7.58 18.61
C CYS A 94 8.69 7.10 19.44
N PRO A 95 7.99 8.01 20.15
CA PRO A 95 6.86 7.64 21.00
C PRO A 95 5.72 6.92 20.26
N ASP A 96 5.50 7.25 18.99
CA ASP A 96 4.38 6.69 18.21
C ASP A 96 4.60 5.22 17.83
N GLU A 97 5.85 4.75 17.77
CA GLU A 97 6.15 3.32 17.60
C GLU A 97 5.58 2.50 18.77
N VAL A 98 5.75 2.99 20.01
CA VAL A 98 5.23 2.31 21.22
C VAL A 98 3.71 2.34 21.23
N LYS A 99 3.10 3.51 20.99
CA LYS A 99 1.64 3.65 20.95
C LYS A 99 1.01 2.71 19.92
N LEU A 100 1.59 2.62 18.72
CA LEU A 100 1.10 1.73 17.69
C LEU A 100 1.29 0.25 18.08
N ALA A 101 2.43 -0.10 18.66
CA ALA A 101 2.68 -1.47 19.12
C ALA A 101 1.69 -1.92 20.20
N GLU A 102 1.44 -1.08 21.20
CA GLU A 102 0.45 -1.33 22.26
C GLU A 102 -0.95 -1.48 21.67
N HIS A 103 -1.33 -0.63 20.71
CA HIS A 103 -2.62 -0.71 20.04
C HIS A 103 -2.78 -2.05 19.30
N ILE A 104 -1.76 -2.48 18.54
CA ILE A 104 -1.80 -3.76 17.83
C ILE A 104 -1.94 -4.94 18.80
N CYS A 105 -1.11 -5.00 19.86
CA CYS A 105 -1.19 -6.08 20.84
C CYS A 105 -2.57 -6.13 21.54
N LYS A 106 -3.20 -4.97 21.73
CA LYS A 106 -4.55 -4.88 22.31
C LYS A 106 -5.64 -5.42 21.38
N VAL A 107 -5.56 -5.17 20.07
CA VAL A 107 -6.64 -5.52 19.11
C VAL A 107 -6.43 -6.87 18.42
N VAL A 108 -5.23 -7.45 18.46
CA VAL A 108 -4.91 -8.76 17.88
C VAL A 108 -4.48 -9.74 18.98
N PRO A 109 -5.38 -10.59 19.51
CA PRO A 109 -5.14 -11.37 20.73
C PRO A 109 -3.92 -12.31 20.71
N SER A 110 -3.51 -12.78 19.53
CA SER A 110 -2.34 -13.66 19.39
C SER A 110 -1.00 -12.92 19.40
N VAL A 111 -0.99 -11.59 19.39
CA VAL A 111 0.21 -10.75 19.27
C VAL A 111 0.54 -10.17 20.64
N GLU A 112 1.43 -10.84 21.38
CA GLU A 112 1.94 -10.32 22.65
C GLU A 112 3.06 -9.28 22.46
N ARG A 113 3.84 -9.44 21.38
CA ARG A 113 4.93 -8.53 20.96
C ARG A 113 4.90 -8.37 19.45
N VAL A 114 5.19 -7.16 18.95
CA VAL A 114 5.16 -6.83 17.52
C VAL A 114 6.45 -6.16 17.07
N ARG A 115 6.80 -6.36 15.80
CA ARG A 115 7.86 -5.66 15.08
C ARG A 115 7.27 -5.05 13.81
N MET A 116 7.37 -3.73 13.66
CA MET A 116 6.93 -3.04 12.44
C MET A 116 7.93 -3.28 11.31
N VAL A 117 7.40 -3.36 10.08
CA VAL A 117 8.13 -3.45 8.81
C VAL A 117 7.33 -2.68 7.75
N SER A 118 7.88 -2.51 6.55
CA SER A 118 7.32 -1.61 5.54
C SER A 118 6.38 -2.28 4.54
N SER A 119 6.27 -3.62 4.56
CA SER A 119 5.34 -4.34 3.67
C SER A 119 4.88 -5.69 4.21
N GLY A 120 3.78 -6.22 3.64
CA GLY A 120 3.33 -7.58 3.92
C GLY A 120 4.33 -8.66 3.49
N THR A 121 5.09 -8.44 2.41
CA THR A 121 6.19 -9.34 1.99
C THR A 121 7.26 -9.45 3.07
N GLU A 122 7.71 -8.30 3.61
CA GLU A 122 8.71 -8.26 4.68
C GLU A 122 8.20 -8.92 5.97
N ALA A 123 6.92 -8.72 6.29
CA ALA A 123 6.30 -9.32 7.47
C ALA A 123 6.31 -10.85 7.37
N VAL A 124 5.83 -11.41 6.26
CA VAL A 124 5.76 -12.87 6.07
C VAL A 124 7.14 -13.49 5.99
N MET A 125 8.07 -12.91 5.23
CA MET A 125 9.42 -13.49 5.13
C MET A 125 10.14 -13.51 6.48
N SER A 126 9.91 -12.48 7.32
CA SER A 126 10.43 -12.42 8.68
C SER A 126 9.75 -13.46 9.59
N ALA A 127 8.44 -13.64 9.49
CA ALA A 127 7.70 -14.65 10.23
C ALA A 127 8.15 -16.08 9.88
N ILE A 128 8.39 -16.37 8.60
CA ILE A 128 8.95 -17.67 8.15
C ILE A 128 10.35 -17.87 8.72
N ARG A 129 11.22 -16.85 8.65
CA ARG A 129 12.58 -16.92 9.21
C ARG A 129 12.55 -17.18 10.73
N LEU A 130 11.70 -16.46 11.45
CA LEU A 130 11.51 -16.64 12.89
C LEU A 130 10.99 -18.04 13.22
N SER A 131 10.00 -18.52 12.47
CA SER A 131 9.42 -19.86 12.67
C SER A 131 10.46 -20.96 12.50
N ARG A 132 11.32 -20.86 11.48
CA ARG A 132 12.43 -21.81 11.27
C ARG A 132 13.46 -21.74 12.39
N ALA A 133 13.83 -20.53 12.82
CA ALA A 133 14.79 -20.34 13.91
C ALA A 133 14.27 -20.89 15.24
N TYR A 134 12.99 -20.69 15.55
CA TYR A 134 12.35 -21.16 16.77
C TYR A 134 12.15 -22.68 16.79
N THR A 135 11.76 -23.28 15.65
CA THR A 135 11.44 -24.71 15.59
C THR A 135 12.60 -25.61 15.16
N HIS A 136 13.68 -25.02 14.65
CA HIS A 136 14.80 -25.72 14.01
C HIS A 136 14.39 -26.62 12.82
N ARG A 137 13.29 -26.30 12.15
CA ARG A 137 12.76 -27.05 10.99
C ARG A 137 12.89 -26.24 9.70
N SER A 138 13.13 -26.90 8.58
CA SER A 138 13.34 -26.24 7.28
C SER A 138 12.05 -26.08 6.46
N LYS A 139 11.13 -27.04 6.57
CA LYS A 139 9.92 -27.13 5.75
C LYS A 139 8.85 -26.14 6.21
N ILE A 140 8.16 -25.55 5.24
CA ILE A 140 6.99 -24.69 5.43
C ILE A 140 5.86 -25.27 4.56
N LEU A 141 4.65 -25.27 5.09
CA LEU A 141 3.44 -25.62 4.36
C LEU A 141 2.74 -24.34 3.92
N LYS A 142 2.35 -24.25 2.63
CA LYS A 142 1.48 -23.20 2.11
C LYS A 142 0.36 -23.82 1.29
N PHE A 143 -0.74 -23.08 1.14
CA PHE A 143 -1.87 -23.51 0.33
C PHE A 143 -1.79 -22.92 -1.08
N ARG A 144 -2.34 -23.65 -2.06
CA ARG A 144 -2.49 -23.18 -3.44
C ARG A 144 -3.50 -22.03 -3.47
N GLY A 145 -3.23 -20.99 -4.27
CA GLY A 145 -4.09 -19.81 -4.38
C GLY A 145 -3.81 -18.71 -3.34
N CYS A 146 -3.15 -19.03 -2.22
CA CYS A 146 -2.73 -18.01 -1.25
C CYS A 146 -1.44 -17.30 -1.73
N TYR A 147 -1.46 -15.96 -1.63
CA TYR A 147 -0.33 -15.07 -1.89
C TYR A 147 0.14 -14.45 -0.56
N HIS A 148 1.45 -14.49 -0.31
CA HIS A 148 2.05 -13.99 0.93
C HIS A 148 3.28 -13.12 0.66
N GLY A 149 3.26 -12.35 -0.43
CA GLY A 149 4.43 -11.65 -0.93
C GLY A 149 5.24 -12.48 -1.93
N HIS A 150 6.32 -11.88 -2.44
CA HIS A 150 7.14 -12.43 -3.52
C HIS A 150 8.51 -12.95 -3.05
N ALA A 151 8.64 -13.28 -1.77
CA ALA A 151 9.89 -13.70 -1.12
C ALA A 151 9.85 -15.18 -0.69
#